data_AF-A0A8I2FWN8-F1
#
_entry.id   AF-A0A8I2FWN8-F1
#
_cell.length_a   1.000
_cell.length_b   1.000
_cell.length_c   1.000
_cell.angle_alpha   90.00
_cell.angle_beta   90.00
_cell.angle_gamma   90.00
#
_symmetry.space_group_name_H-M   'P 1'
#
loop_
_entity.id
_entity.type
_entity.pdbx_description
1 polymer ?
#
loop_
_entity_poly.entity_id
_entity_poly.type
_entity_poly.pdbx_seq_one_letter_code
_entity_poly.pdbx_strand_id
1 'polypeptide(L)'
;PFIFYKFRTMKVNVDPYGQSPKSGDDPRLFKCGKFLREYSLDELPQLFNVLKGNMSFVGPRPLYVSQIRELSDHHKKRLQLKPG
;
A
#
# COMPACT_ATOMS: atom_id res chain seq x y z
N PRO A 1 2.80 -7.08 -12.66
CA PRO A 1 2.07 -7.13 -11.37
C PRO A 1 3.00 -7.73 -10.31
N PHE A 2 2.92 -7.29 -9.05
CA PHE A 2 3.75 -7.80 -7.96
C PHE A 2 2.96 -7.84 -6.65
N ILE A 3 3.45 -8.59 -5.66
CA ILE A 3 2.85 -8.67 -4.33
C ILE A 3 3.32 -7.46 -3.52
N PHE A 4 2.41 -6.60 -3.08
CA PHE A 4 2.72 -5.46 -2.21
C PHE A 4 2.62 -5.88 -0.73
N TYR A 5 3.74 -5.93 -0.02
CA TYR A 5 3.76 -6.39 1.36
C TYR A 5 3.39 -5.28 2.35
N LYS A 6 2.54 -5.61 3.33
CA LYS A 6 2.17 -4.71 4.43
C LYS A 6 1.79 -5.55 5.66
N PHE A 7 2.06 -5.05 6.86
CA PHE A 7 1.52 -5.70 8.06
C PHE A 7 0.01 -5.49 8.14
N ARG A 8 -0.71 -6.52 8.59
CA ARG A 8 -2.14 -6.43 8.86
C ARG A 8 -2.36 -5.54 10.08
N THR A 9 -3.14 -4.47 9.93
CA THR A 9 -3.50 -3.55 11.02
C THR A 9 -4.98 -3.62 11.40
N MET A 10 -5.80 -4.30 10.60
CA MET A 10 -7.24 -4.45 10.79
C MET A 10 -7.61 -5.87 11.24
N LYS A 11 -8.75 -6.00 11.92
CA LYS A 11 -9.35 -7.27 12.36
C LYS A 11 -9.62 -8.19 11.15
N VAL A 12 -9.76 -9.49 11.37
CA VAL A 12 -9.95 -10.48 10.28
C VAL A 12 -11.33 -10.38 9.64
N ASN A 13 -12.36 -10.08 10.43
CA ASN A 13 -13.76 -10.10 9.99
C ASN A 13 -14.23 -8.73 9.44
N VAL A 14 -13.38 -8.08 8.65
CA VAL A 14 -13.69 -6.79 8.01
C VAL A 14 -13.39 -6.89 6.52
N ASP A 15 -14.11 -6.11 5.71
CA ASP A 15 -13.89 -6.07 4.27
C ASP A 15 -12.44 -5.64 3.94
N PRO A 16 -11.62 -6.51 3.34
CA PRO A 16 -10.24 -6.20 2.99
C PRO A 16 -10.12 -5.20 1.83
N TYR A 17 -11.17 -5.01 1.03
CA TYR A 17 -11.22 -4.06 -0.08
C TYR A 17 -11.95 -2.76 0.28
N GLY A 18 -12.40 -2.64 1.53
CA GLY A 18 -13.06 -1.45 2.04
C GLY A 18 -12.13 -0.24 2.10
N GLN A 19 -12.72 0.93 2.35
CA GLN A 19 -11.93 2.16 2.48
C GLN A 19 -10.90 2.05 3.62
N SER A 20 -9.68 2.48 3.32
CA SER A 20 -8.61 2.61 4.31
C SER A 20 -9.08 3.51 5.47
N PRO A 21 -8.83 3.10 6.74
CA PRO A 21 -9.09 3.94 7.90
C PRO A 21 -8.48 5.34 7.75
N LYS A 22 -9.31 6.37 7.96
CA LYS A 22 -8.90 7.78 7.88
C LYS A 22 -8.33 8.32 9.20
N SER A 23 -8.66 7.69 10.32
CA SER A 23 -8.18 8.04 11.65
C SER A 23 -7.80 6.78 12.44
N GLY A 24 -7.04 6.97 13.51
CA GLY A 24 -6.67 5.89 14.44
C GLY A 24 -7.82 5.40 15.31
N ASP A 25 -9.00 6.02 15.23
CA ASP A 25 -10.18 5.67 16.03
C ASP A 25 -11.14 4.73 15.28
N ASP A 26 -10.73 4.25 14.11
CA ASP A 26 -11.50 3.29 13.34
C ASP A 26 -11.67 1.96 14.12
N PRO A 27 -12.91 1.52 14.40
CA PRO A 27 -13.19 0.33 15.22
C PRO A 27 -12.73 -0.99 14.57
N ARG A 28 -12.40 -0.94 13.27
CA ARG A 28 -11.87 -2.08 12.50
C ARG A 28 -10.38 -2.31 12.79
N LEU A 29 -9.67 -1.32 13.34
CA LEU A 29 -8.30 -1.48 13.80
C LEU A 29 -8.26 -2.24 15.13
N PHE A 30 -7.20 -3.03 15.33
CA PHE A 30 -6.87 -3.55 16.66
C PHE A 30 -5.82 -2.67 17.33
N LYS A 31 -5.66 -2.77 18.66
CA LYS A 31 -4.84 -1.85 19.47
C LYS A 31 -3.42 -1.62 18.89
N CYS A 32 -2.68 -2.70 18.62
CA CYS A 32 -1.34 -2.58 18.02
C CYS A 32 -1.39 -2.14 16.55
N GLY A 33 -2.47 -2.47 15.82
CA GLY A 33 -2.68 -1.99 14.46
C GLY A 33 -2.79 -0.47 14.36
N LYS A 34 -3.37 0.20 15.36
CA LYS A 34 -3.36 1.67 15.48
C LYS A 34 -1.93 2.20 15.56
N PHE A 35 -1.13 1.67 16.49
CA PHE A 35 0.28 2.02 16.67
C PHE A 35 1.09 1.83 15.39
N LEU A 36 0.95 0.68 14.71
CA LEU A 36 1.68 0.41 13.47
C LEU A 36 1.40 1.45 12.38
N ARG A 37 0.15 1.93 12.25
CA ARG A 37 -0.22 2.96 11.26
C ARG A 37 0.27 4.35 11.66
N GLU A 38 0.18 4.69 12.94
CA GLU A 38 0.58 6.00 13.46
C GLU A 38 2.06 6.28 13.21
N TYR A 39 2.90 5.25 13.35
CA TYR A 39 4.34 5.33 13.08
C TYR A 39 4.75 4.80 11.70
N SER A 40 3.79 4.52 10.80
CA SER A 40 4.02 3.94 9.46
C SER A 40 4.84 2.64 9.45
N LEU A 41 4.86 1.92 10.57
CA LEU A 41 5.58 0.65 10.73
C LEU A 41 4.89 -0.48 9.96
N ASP A 42 3.61 -0.34 9.66
CA ASP A 42 2.87 -1.29 8.83
C ASP A 42 3.47 -1.44 7.42
N GLU A 43 4.21 -0.44 6.95
CA GLU A 43 4.83 -0.40 5.62
C GLU A 43 6.26 -0.95 5.57
N LEU A 44 6.89 -1.24 6.71
CA LEU A 44 8.24 -1.85 6.75
C LEU A 44 8.40 -3.10 5.87
N PRO A 45 7.40 -3.99 5.72
CA PRO A 45 7.50 -5.12 4.81
C PRO A 45 7.73 -4.75 3.34
N GLN A 46 7.41 -3.51 2.92
CA GLN A 46 7.71 -3.02 1.57
C GLN A 46 9.21 -2.95 1.29
N LEU A 47 10.07 -2.89 2.32
CA LEU A 47 11.52 -2.99 2.11
C LEU A 47 11.90 -4.33 1.44
N PHE A 48 11.18 -5.41 1.71
CA PHE A 48 11.38 -6.67 0.98
C PHE A 48 11.01 -6.54 -0.51
N ASN A 49 10.05 -5.69 -0.88
CA ASN A 49 9.75 -5.40 -2.28
C ASN A 49 10.90 -4.66 -2.97
N VAL A 50 11.57 -3.75 -2.25
CA VAL A 50 12.76 -3.06 -2.75
C VAL A 50 13.91 -4.05 -2.93
N LEU A 51 14.17 -4.89 -1.92
CA LEU A 51 15.23 -5.91 -1.97
C LEU A 51 15.00 -6.97 -3.06
N LYS A 52 13.73 -7.37 -3.30
CA LYS A 52 13.35 -8.25 -4.43
C LYS A 52 13.39 -7.56 -5.79
N GLY A 53 13.62 -6.25 -5.83
CA GLY A 53 13.70 -5.46 -7.05
C GLY A 53 12.34 -5.11 -7.68
N ASN A 54 11.22 -5.36 -7.00
CA ASN A 54 9.87 -4.98 -7.46
C ASN A 54 9.60 -3.48 -7.25
N MET A 55 10.20 -2.88 -6.23
CA MET A 55 10.11 -1.45 -5.92
C MET A 55 11.50 -0.80 -5.89
N SER A 56 11.52 0.53 -5.85
CA SER A 56 12.69 1.40 -5.65
C SER A 56 12.47 2.21 -4.36
N PHE A 57 13.53 2.75 -3.76
CA PHE A 57 13.40 3.71 -2.65
C PHE A 57 12.78 5.04 -3.10
N VAL A 58 12.99 5.41 -4.37
CA VAL A 58 12.41 6.61 -4.97
C VAL A 58 11.75 6.21 -6.28
N GLY A 59 10.46 6.52 -6.41
CA GLY A 59 9.65 6.18 -7.56
C GLY A 59 8.22 6.67 -7.44
N PRO A 60 7.40 6.48 -8.49
CA PRO A 60 5.98 6.78 -8.43
C PRO A 60 5.24 5.81 -7.50
N ARG A 61 4.27 6.32 -6.73
CA ARG A 61 3.39 5.48 -5.91
C ARG A 61 2.76 4.34 -6.75
N PRO A 62 2.80 3.08 -6.27
CA PRO A 62 2.16 1.96 -6.94
C PRO A 62 0.65 2.16 -6.99
N LEU A 63 0.04 1.77 -8.10
CA LEU A 63 -1.40 1.90 -8.37
C LEU A 63 -2.06 0.52 -8.41
N TYR A 64 -3.34 0.48 -8.05
CA TYR A 64 -4.14 -0.72 -8.30
C TYR A 64 -4.31 -0.93 -9.80
N VAL A 65 -4.36 -2.20 -10.22
CA VAL A 65 -4.52 -2.56 -11.64
C VAL A 65 -5.80 -1.96 -12.24
N SER A 66 -6.86 -1.82 -11.44
CA SER A 66 -8.10 -1.15 -11.84
C SER A 66 -7.87 0.32 -12.20
N GLN A 67 -7.13 1.06 -11.36
CA GLN A 67 -6.84 2.48 -11.57
C GLN A 67 -5.99 2.73 -12.81
N ILE A 68 -5.13 1.78 -13.19
CA ILE A 68 -4.28 1.91 -14.39
C ILE A 68 -5.11 2.01 -15.67
N ARG A 69 -6.28 1.34 -15.72
CA ARG A 69 -7.16 1.35 -16.90
C ARG A 69 -7.78 2.73 -17.15
N GLU A 70 -7.90 3.54 -16.11
CA GLU A 70 -8.51 4.87 -16.14
C GLU A 70 -7.46 5.98 -16.42
N LEU A 71 -6.16 5.64 -16.47
CA LEU A 71 -5.11 6.62 -16.74
C LEU A 71 -5.10 7.05 -18.21
N SER A 72 -4.91 8.36 -18.44
CA SER A 72 -4.54 8.88 -19.75
C SER A 72 -3.18 8.35 -20.21
N ASP A 73 -2.93 8.35 -21.51
CA ASP A 73 -1.67 7.85 -22.07
C ASP A 73 -0.45 8.64 -21.59
N HIS A 74 -0.63 9.94 -21.33
CA HIS A 74 0.40 10.75 -20.69
C HIS A 74 0.74 10.22 -19.28
N HIS A 75 -0.25 9.91 -18.45
CA HIS A 75 -0.01 9.42 -17.11
C HIS A 75 0.53 7.99 -17.08
N LYS A 76 0.23 7.15 -18.07
CA LYS A 76 0.79 5.79 -18.19
C LYS A 76 2.31 5.78 -18.30
N LYS A 77 2.95 6.87 -18.73
CA LYS A 77 4.42 7.00 -18.73
C LYS A 77 5.05 6.71 -17.37
N ARG A 78 4.34 6.98 -16.26
CA ARG A 78 4.81 6.66 -14.90
C ARG A 78 5.07 5.16 -14.68
N LEU A 79 4.39 4.29 -15.43
CA LEU A 79 4.51 2.84 -15.30
C LEU A 79 5.82 2.30 -15.88
N GLN A 80 6.60 3.15 -16.57
CA GLN A 80 7.94 2.82 -17.08
C GLN A 80 9.00 2.84 -15.98
N LEU A 81 8.71 3.47 -14.84
CA LEU A 81 9.60 3.54 -13.68
C LEU A 81 9.20 2.50 -12.64
N LYS A 82 10.18 2.00 -11.88
CA LYS A 82 9.90 1.16 -10.72
C LYS A 82 9.13 1.98 -9.67
N PRO A 83 8.02 1.46 -9.13
CA PRO A 83 7.29 2.15 -8.08
C PRO A 83 8.15 2.33 -6.83
N GLY A 84 7.89 3.40 -6.08
CA GLY A 84 8.55 3.73 -4.82
C GLY A 84 7.61 4.47 -3.89
#